data_AF-A0A7S0ZSE1-F1
#
_entry.id   AF-A0A7S0ZSE1-F1
#
_cell.length_a   1.000
_cell.length_b   1.000
_cell.length_c   1.000
_cell.angle_alpha   90.00
_cell.angle_beta   90.00
_cell.angle_gamma   90.00
#
_symmetry.space_group_name_H-M   'P 1'
#
loop_
_entity.id
_entity.type
_entity.pdbx_description
1 polymer ?
#
loop_
_entity_poly.entity_id
_entity_poly.type
_entity_poly.pdbx_seq_one_letter_code
_entity_poly.pdbx_strand_id
1 'polypeptide(L)'
;SPVSFVVCTEVLLTVHALITPVVMCAWTSSVYGVALFTFFPVFLVWSLHLAARELENPFGVAVSDLDLREMQGVMNDSLARLQSPVAQSRPSFVESDLPVSHPTPVQRGEARNK
;
A
#
# COMPACT_ATOMS: atom_id res chain seq x y z
N SER A 1 -13.41 3.33 -21.81
CA SER A 1 -12.72 2.04 -21.82
C SER A 1 -11.28 2.23 -21.37
N PRO A 2 -10.86 1.66 -20.24
CA PRO A 2 -9.49 1.83 -19.68
C PRO A 2 -8.40 1.47 -20.70
N VAL A 3 -8.66 0.47 -21.55
CA VAL A 3 -7.79 0.06 -22.65
C VAL A 3 -7.41 1.18 -23.63
N SER A 4 -8.23 2.20 -23.83
CA SER A 4 -7.93 3.28 -24.77
C SER A 4 -6.80 4.19 -24.27
N PHE A 5 -6.70 4.44 -22.96
CA PHE A 5 -5.64 5.27 -22.39
C PHE A 5 -4.29 4.54 -22.41
N VAL A 6 -4.28 3.23 -22.19
CA VAL A 6 -3.09 2.38 -22.27
C VAL A 6 -2.51 2.42 -23.69
N VAL A 7 -3.36 2.25 -24.71
CA VAL A 7 -2.94 2.32 -26.12
C VAL A 7 -2.41 3.71 -26.48
N CYS A 8 -3.08 4.79 -26.05
CA CYS A 8 -2.58 6.15 -26.27
C CYS A 8 -1.19 6.37 -25.65
N THR A 9 -0.97 5.84 -24.45
CA THR A 9 0.32 5.94 -23.74
C THR A 9 1.41 5.19 -24.50
N GLU A 10 1.14 3.95 -24.91
CA GLU A 10 2.09 3.13 -25.67
C GLU A 10 2.48 3.79 -27.01
N VAL A 11 1.51 4.34 -27.74
CA VAL A 11 1.75 5.07 -28.99
C VAL A 11 2.56 6.35 -28.74
N LEU A 12 2.21 7.14 -27.72
CA LEU A 12 2.95 8.35 -27.36
C LEU A 12 4.41 8.04 -27.02
N LEU A 13 4.64 6.99 -26.23
CA LEU A 13 5.98 6.54 -25.85
C LEU A 13 6.79 6.06 -27.05
N THR A 14 6.15 5.34 -27.97
CA THR A 14 6.79 4.87 -29.20
C THR A 14 7.20 6.04 -30.09
N VAL A 15 6.30 7.00 -30.29
CA VAL A 15 6.59 8.23 -31.07
C VAL A 15 7.71 9.04 -30.40
N HIS A 16 7.65 9.21 -29.08
CA HIS A 16 8.70 9.89 -28.32
C HIS A 16 10.07 9.20 -28.48
N ALA A 17 10.10 7.86 -28.41
CA ALA A 17 11.33 7.08 -28.59
C ALA A 17 11.94 7.20 -29.99
N LEU A 18 11.13 7.46 -31.01
CA LEU A 18 11.58 7.66 -32.39
C LEU A 18 12.00 9.12 -32.68
N ILE A 19 11.27 10.09 -32.14
CA ILE A 19 11.54 11.52 -32.39
C ILE A 19 12.78 11.97 -31.60
N THR A 20 12.96 11.52 -30.36
CA THR A 20 14.08 11.92 -29.51
C THR A 20 15.45 11.73 -30.16
N PRO A 21 15.80 10.57 -30.76
CA PRO A 21 17.07 10.41 -31.46
C PRO A 21 17.21 11.29 -32.71
N VAL A 22 16.12 11.50 -33.47
CA VAL A 22 16.16 12.39 -34.65
C VAL A 22 16.48 13.82 -34.25
N VAL A 23 15.80 14.32 -33.19
CA VAL A 23 16.01 15.68 -32.67
C VAL A 23 17.41 15.82 -32.06
N MET A 24 17.87 14.83 -31.30
CA MET A 24 19.20 14.87 -30.67
C MET A 24 20.33 14.85 -31.71
N CYS A 25 20.21 14.05 -32.77
CA CYS A 25 21.15 14.06 -33.90
C CYS A 25 21.19 15.42 -34.62
N ALA A 26 20.06 16.12 -34.72
CA ALA A 26 20.00 17.44 -35.35
C ALA A 26 20.57 18.55 -34.45
N TRP A 27 20.48 18.39 -33.13
CA TRP A 27 20.86 19.42 -32.16
C TRP A 27 22.32 19.33 -31.70
N THR A 28 22.88 18.12 -31.64
CA THR A 28 24.22 17.87 -31.07
C THR A 28 25.11 17.10 -32.04
N SER A 29 26.30 17.65 -32.34
CA SER A 29 27.31 16.98 -33.18
C SER A 29 28.16 15.95 -32.42
N SER A 30 28.02 15.87 -31.09
CA SER A 30 28.72 14.89 -30.24
C SER A 30 27.97 13.56 -30.18
N VAL A 31 28.57 12.51 -30.74
CA VAL A 31 28.00 11.15 -30.78
C VAL A 31 27.72 10.61 -29.37
N TYR A 32 28.61 10.88 -28.40
CA TYR A 32 28.43 10.44 -27.01
C TYR A 32 27.25 11.15 -26.33
N GLY A 33 27.10 12.44 -26.59
CA GLY A 33 25.97 13.22 -26.07
C GLY A 33 24.65 12.68 -26.59
N VAL A 34 24.55 12.47 -27.91
CA VAL A 34 23.36 11.90 -28.55
C VAL A 34 23.00 10.56 -27.92
N ALA A 35 23.96 9.62 -27.84
CA ALA A 35 23.69 8.28 -27.30
C ALA A 35 23.17 8.31 -25.85
N LEU A 36 23.79 9.10 -24.97
CA LEU A 36 23.38 9.21 -23.57
C LEU A 36 22.01 9.87 -23.43
N PHE A 37 21.78 10.99 -24.12
CA PHE A 37 20.54 11.74 -24.05
C PHE A 37 19.37 11.09 -24.79
N THR A 38 19.61 10.11 -25.65
CA THR A 38 18.55 9.28 -26.24
C THR A 38 18.28 8.02 -25.43
N PHE A 39 19.33 7.34 -24.96
CA PHE A 39 19.20 6.05 -24.31
C PHE A 39 18.53 6.17 -22.93
N PHE A 40 19.04 7.06 -22.07
CA PHE A 40 18.55 7.16 -20.69
C PHE A 40 17.07 7.58 -20.61
N PRO A 41 16.61 8.65 -21.29
CA PRO A 41 15.21 9.05 -21.20
C PRO A 41 14.26 8.00 -21.78
N VAL A 42 14.59 7.42 -22.94
CA VAL A 42 13.79 6.37 -23.56
C VAL A 42 13.73 5.14 -22.65
N PHE A 43 14.87 4.69 -22.13
CA PHE A 43 14.92 3.54 -21.22
C PHE A 43 14.11 3.77 -19.94
N LEU A 44 14.24 4.93 -19.29
CA LEU A 44 13.51 5.24 -18.06
C LEU A 44 12.00 5.28 -18.27
N VAL A 45 11.56 5.92 -19.36
CA VAL A 45 10.13 6.04 -19.69
C VAL A 45 9.53 4.68 -20.04
N TRP A 46 10.25 3.83 -20.79
CA TRP A 46 9.81 2.46 -21.07
C TRP A 46 9.80 1.58 -19.81
N SER A 47 10.81 1.71 -18.95
CA SER A 47 10.87 0.98 -17.69
C SER A 47 9.69 1.33 -16.79
N LEU A 48 9.36 2.62 -16.68
CA LEU A 48 8.21 3.09 -15.91
C LEU A 48 6.88 2.60 -16.51
N HIS A 49 6.74 2.59 -17.84
CA HIS A 49 5.56 2.07 -18.51
C HIS A 49 5.35 0.58 -18.23
N LEU A 50 6.42 -0.23 -18.32
CA LEU A 50 6.35 -1.65 -18.00
C LEU A 50 6.04 -1.88 -16.52
N ALA A 51 6.69 -1.14 -15.61
CA ALA A 51 6.41 -1.22 -14.18
C ALA A 51 4.96 -0.82 -13.85
N ALA A 52 4.42 0.21 -14.52
CA ALA A 52 3.04 0.63 -14.36
C ALA A 52 2.05 -0.43 -14.85
N ARG A 53 2.37 -1.15 -15.94
CA ARG A 53 1.54 -2.26 -16.45
C ARG A 53 1.46 -3.41 -15.45
N GLU A 54 2.58 -3.76 -14.82
CA GLU A 54 2.60 -4.77 -13.75
C GLU A 54 1.77 -4.31 -12.55
N LEU A 55 1.86 -3.03 -12.16
CA LEU A 55 1.09 -2.47 -11.04
C LEU A 55 -0.41 -2.31 -11.33
N GLU A 56 -0.82 -2.15 -12.59
CA GLU A 56 -2.21 -1.96 -12.97
C GLU A 56 -3.04 -3.25 -12.78
N ASN A 57 -2.40 -4.43 -12.77
CA ASN A 57 -3.06 -5.71 -12.54
C ASN A 57 -2.45 -6.52 -11.38
N PRO A 58 -2.58 -6.05 -10.12
CA PRO A 58 -2.03 -6.73 -8.95
C PRO A 58 -2.74 -8.07 -8.63
N PHE A 59 -3.76 -8.43 -9.39
CA PHE A 59 -4.63 -9.60 -9.20
C PHE A 59 -4.48 -10.64 -10.32
N GLY A 60 -3.45 -10.51 -11.15
CA GLY A 60 -3.15 -11.46 -12.22
C GLY A 60 -2.55 -12.79 -11.72
N VAL A 61 -1.88 -13.49 -12.64
CA VAL A 61 -1.23 -14.80 -12.43
C VAL A 61 0.29 -14.76 -12.62
N ALA A 62 0.87 -13.57 -12.76
CA ALA A 62 2.31 -13.37 -12.84
C ALA A 62 2.96 -13.52 -11.46
N VAL A 63 4.28 -13.77 -11.44
CA VAL A 63 5.07 -13.95 -10.20
C VAL A 63 5.12 -12.65 -9.36
N SER A 64 4.92 -11.50 -10.00
CA SER A 64 4.83 -10.17 -9.38
C SER A 64 3.47 -9.88 -8.73
N ASP A 65 2.47 -10.73 -8.99
CA ASP A 65 1.08 -10.45 -8.60
C ASP A 65 0.82 -10.88 -7.16
N LEU A 66 -0.19 -10.27 -6.56
CA LEU A 66 -0.60 -10.58 -5.19
C LEU A 66 -1.23 -11.98 -5.17
N ASP A 67 -0.76 -12.86 -4.27
CA ASP A 67 -1.30 -14.22 -4.17
C ASP A 67 -2.73 -14.20 -3.60
N LEU A 68 -3.69 -14.05 -4.51
CA LEU A 68 -5.11 -14.08 -4.22
C LEU A 68 -5.55 -15.38 -3.55
N ARG A 69 -4.82 -16.48 -3.77
CA ARG A 69 -5.14 -17.80 -3.21
C ARG A 69 -4.83 -17.84 -1.73
N GLU A 70 -3.71 -17.25 -1.33
CA GLU A 70 -3.35 -17.07 0.08
C GLU A 70 -4.34 -16.11 0.77
N MET A 71 -4.67 -14.99 0.14
CA MET A 71 -5.63 -14.01 0.71
C MET A 71 -7.04 -14.58 0.86
N GLN A 72 -7.52 -15.37 -0.10
CA GLN A 72 -8.78 -16.10 0.01
C GLN A 72 -8.73 -17.14 1.14
N GLY A 73 -7.60 -17.83 1.30
CA GLY A 73 -7.37 -18.74 2.42
C GLY A 73 -7.53 -18.04 3.77
N VAL A 74 -6.84 -16.91 3.97
CA VAL A 74 -6.93 -16.10 5.20
C VAL A 74 -8.34 -15.57 5.44
N MET A 75 -9.05 -15.15 4.39
CA MET A 75 -10.43 -14.68 4.50
C MET A 75 -11.38 -15.80 4.94
N ASN A 76 -11.26 -16.99 4.34
CA ASN A 76 -12.06 -18.16 4.72
C ASN A 76 -11.75 -18.60 6.15
N ASP A 77 -10.48 -18.60 6.54
CA ASP A 77 -10.04 -18.92 7.90
C ASP A 77 -10.60 -17.92 8.93
N SER A 78 -10.64 -16.63 8.56
CA SER A 78 -11.22 -15.57 9.38
C SER A 78 -12.73 -15.75 9.53
N LEU A 79 -13.45 -16.08 8.45
CA LEU A 79 -14.88 -16.39 8.50
C LEU A 79 -15.17 -17.61 9.37
N ALA A 80 -14.36 -18.66 9.27
CA ALA A 80 -14.47 -19.86 10.11
C ALA A 80 -14.23 -19.52 11.60
N ARG A 81 -13.26 -18.66 11.91
CA ARG A 81 -12.99 -18.20 13.29
C ARG A 81 -14.12 -17.34 13.85
N LEU A 82 -14.78 -16.53 13.03
CA LEU A 82 -15.95 -15.74 13.44
C LEU A 82 -17.19 -16.60 13.73
N GLN A 83 -17.28 -17.78 13.12
CA GLN A 83 -18.33 -18.75 13.43
C GLN A 83 -18.05 -19.53 14.73
N SER A 84 -16.85 -19.42 15.29
CA SER A 84 -16.54 -20.09 16.56
C SER A 84 -17.37 -19.50 17.72
N PRO A 85 -17.86 -20.33 18.66
CA PRO A 85 -18.63 -19.87 19.82
C PRO A 85 -17.89 -18.85 20.69
N VAL A 86 -16.55 -18.90 20.68
CA VAL A 86 -15.67 -17.98 21.41
C VAL A 86 -15.70 -16.57 20.80
N ALA A 87 -15.73 -16.44 19.47
CA ALA A 87 -15.83 -15.14 18.80
C ALA A 87 -17.23 -14.53 18.89
N GLN A 88 -18.27 -15.36 19.04
CA GLN A 88 -19.67 -14.92 19.23
C GLN A 88 -20.00 -14.58 20.69
N SER A 89 -19.14 -14.95 21.62
CA SER A 89 -19.30 -14.60 23.03
C SER A 89 -18.73 -13.20 23.26
N ARG A 90 -19.58 -12.24 23.66
CA ARG A 90 -19.09 -10.94 24.15
C ARG A 90 -18.13 -11.21 25.31
N PRO A 91 -16.88 -10.70 25.29
CA PRO A 91 -16.03 -10.79 26.45
C PRO A 91 -16.72 -10.06 27.59
N SER A 92 -17.22 -10.82 28.58
CA SER A 92 -17.74 -10.23 29.81
C SER A 92 -16.55 -9.70 30.56
N PHE A 93 -16.43 -8.38 30.66
CA PHE A 93 -15.60 -7.77 31.68
C PHE A 93 -16.12 -8.28 33.03
N VAL A 94 -15.38 -9.21 33.62
CA VAL A 94 -15.48 -9.42 35.06
C VAL A 94 -14.86 -8.16 35.64
N GLU A 95 -15.71 -7.19 35.98
CA GLU A 95 -15.36 -6.09 36.89
C GLU A 95 -14.73 -6.77 38.09
N SER A 96 -13.40 -6.74 38.16
CA SER A 96 -12.69 -7.25 39.30
C SER A 96 -13.12 -6.37 40.46
N ASP A 97 -13.97 -6.94 41.34
CA ASP A 97 -14.21 -6.51 42.71
C ASP A 97 -12.87 -6.49 43.46
N LEU A 98 -11.97 -5.58 43.07
CA LEU A 98 -10.94 -5.12 43.96
C LEU A 98 -11.72 -4.40 45.06
N PRO A 99 -11.57 -4.81 46.34
CA PRO A 99 -12.20 -4.10 47.42
C PRO A 99 -11.75 -2.65 47.31
N VAL A 100 -12.68 -1.77 46.95
CA VAL A 100 -12.49 -0.34 47.08
C VAL A 100 -12.24 -0.16 48.57
N SER A 101 -10.97 -0.07 48.94
CA SER A 101 -10.55 0.33 50.26
C SER A 101 -11.07 1.75 50.40
N HIS A 102 -12.26 1.89 50.98
CA HIS A 102 -12.78 3.15 51.44
C HIS A 102 -11.63 3.86 52.17
N PRO A 103 -11.19 5.05 51.73
CA PRO A 103 -10.30 5.85 52.55
C PRO A 103 -11.06 6.12 53.84
N THR A 104 -10.55 5.56 54.94
CA THR A 104 -11.04 5.77 56.30
C THR A 104 -11.24 7.27 56.50
N PRO A 105 -12.43 7.73 56.94
CA PRO A 105 -12.59 9.13 57.31
C PRO A 105 -11.57 9.44 58.40
N VAL A 106 -10.65 10.36 58.12
CA VAL A 106 -9.78 10.95 59.13
C VAL A 106 -10.72 11.66 60.12
N GLN A 107 -10.92 11.03 61.28
CA GLN A 107 -11.56 11.65 62.43
C GLN A 107 -10.68 12.83 62.87
N ARG A 108 -11.02 14.02 62.38
CA ARG A 108 -10.46 15.29 62.87
C ARG A 108 -10.92 15.44 64.32
N GLY A 109 -10.01 15.20 65.24
CA GLY A 109 -10.24 15.38 66.67
C GLY A 109 -10.72 16.80 66.97
N GLU A 110 -11.98 16.92 67.38
CA GLU A 110 -12.45 18.09 68.09
C GLU A 110 -11.91 18.01 69.52
N ALA A 111 -10.82 18.74 69.72
CA ALA A 111 -10.25 18.99 71.02
C ALA A 111 -11.24 19.75 71.90
N ARG A 112 -11.66 19.06 72.95
CA ARG A 112 -12.02 19.58 74.28
C ARG A 112 -11.42 20.96 74.60
N ASN A 113 -12.29 21.95 74.82
CA ASN A 113 -12.09 23.06 75.77
C ASN A 113 -13.49 23.53 76.18
N LYS A 114 -13.97 23.27 77.40
CA LYS A 114 -13.75 24.06 78.63
C LYS A 114 -13.81 25.55 78.41
#